data_AF-A0A0N0KS86-F1
#
_entry.id   AF-A0A0N0KS86-F1
#
_cell.length_a   1.000
_cell.length_b   1.000
_cell.length_c   1.000
_cell.angle_alpha   90.00
_cell.angle_beta   90.00
_cell.angle_gamma   90.00
#
_symmetry.space_group_name_H-M   'P 1'
#
loop_
_entity.id
_entity.type
_entity.pdbx_description
1 polymer ?
#
loop_
_entity_poly.entity_id
_entity_poly.type
_entity_poly.pdbx_seq_one_letter_code
_entity_poly.pdbx_strand_id
1 'polypeptide(L)'
;MNSLKRLREQQSLSIEFIARMLEISVEEYKGYENQDNIESELLEKMAKLFGVETTDILSNHSSDTLDVSSLGFARSNSDITAKDKKAIEILLNLQRVFN
;
A
#
# COMPACT_ATOMS: atom_id res chain seq x y z
N MET A 1 1.70 -6.13 -14.38
CA MET A 1 1.70 -4.77 -13.79
C MET A 1 2.90 -4.74 -12.86
N ASN A 2 3.87 -3.84 -13.09
CA ASN A 2 5.15 -3.84 -12.37
C ASN A 2 4.94 -3.48 -10.89
N SER A 3 5.59 -4.22 -9.98
CA SER A 3 5.50 -4.04 -8.53
C SER A 3 5.92 -2.65 -8.07
N LEU A 4 6.87 -2.01 -8.76
CA LEU A 4 7.33 -0.66 -8.45
C LEU A 4 6.22 0.39 -8.63
N LYS A 5 5.47 0.30 -9.74
CA LYS A 5 4.35 1.19 -10.03
C LYS A 5 3.23 1.04 -9.00
N ARG A 6 2.94 -0.21 -8.61
CA ARG A 6 1.95 -0.53 -7.58
C ARG A 6 2.32 0.10 -6.23
N LEU A 7 3.57 -0.05 -5.79
CA LEU A 7 4.07 0.53 -4.54
C LEU A 7 3.93 2.05 -4.52
N ARG A 8 4.32 2.72 -5.61
CA ARG A 8 4.12 4.17 -5.77
C ARG A 8 2.66 4.57 -5.63
N GLU A 9 1.76 3.87 -6.31
CA GLU A 9 0.32 4.16 -6.29
C GLU A 9 -0.31 3.92 -4.91
N GLN A 10 0.07 2.84 -4.22
CA GLN A 10 -0.40 2.55 -2.86
C GLN A 10 -0.01 3.66 -1.86
N GLN A 11 1.17 4.25 -2.02
CA GLN A 11 1.66 5.32 -1.15
C GLN A 11 1.31 6.73 -1.65
N SER A 12 0.59 6.84 -2.79
CA SER A 12 0.20 8.12 -3.40
C SER A 12 1.39 9.06 -3.66
N LEU A 13 2.56 8.50 -3.96
CA LEU A 13 3.77 9.28 -4.26
C LEU A 13 3.79 9.72 -5.72
N SER A 14 4.19 10.97 -5.97
CA SER A 14 4.38 11.46 -7.34
C SER A 14 5.71 10.98 -7.91
N ILE A 15 5.76 10.83 -9.23
CA ILE A 15 6.99 10.43 -9.93
C ILE A 15 8.08 11.48 -9.73
N GLU A 16 7.72 12.76 -9.75
CA GLU A 16 8.63 13.89 -9.59
C GLU A 16 9.25 13.91 -8.19
N PHE A 17 8.47 13.54 -7.18
CA PHE A 17 8.95 13.42 -5.80
C PHE A 17 10.00 12.32 -5.68
N ILE A 18 9.72 11.14 -6.24
CA ILE A 18 10.63 10.00 -6.18
C ILE A 18 11.90 10.27 -6.97
N ALA A 19 11.78 10.81 -8.20
CA ALA A 19 12.92 11.17 -9.04
C ALA A 19 13.84 12.17 -8.32
N ARG A 20 13.27 13.19 -7.66
CA ARG A 20 14.03 14.15 -6.86
C ARG A 20 14.72 13.49 -5.66
N MET A 21 14.03 12.60 -4.96
CA MET A 21 14.58 11.94 -3.77
C MET A 21 15.71 10.95 -4.10
N LEU A 22 15.65 10.34 -5.28
CA LEU A 22 16.65 9.40 -5.78
C LEU A 22 17.75 10.07 -6.62
N GLU A 23 17.67 11.37 -6.85
CA GLU A 23 18.59 12.14 -7.70
C GLU A 23 18.69 11.62 -9.14
N ILE A 24 17.58 11.11 -9.68
CA ILE A 24 17.47 10.57 -11.06
C ILE A 24 16.52 11.42 -11.90
N SER A 25 16.52 11.21 -13.22
CA SER A 25 15.55 11.87 -14.08
C SER A 25 14.15 11.23 -13.98
N VAL A 26 13.10 12.01 -14.26
CA VAL A 26 11.72 11.51 -14.31
C VAL A 26 11.53 10.44 -15.39
N GLU A 27 12.24 10.59 -16.50
CA GLU A 27 12.21 9.65 -17.64
C GLU A 27 12.85 8.32 -17.27
N GLU A 28 13.96 8.37 -16.55
CA GLU A 28 14.67 7.21 -16.01
C GLU A 28 13.81 6.45 -15.00
N TYR A 29 13.16 7.15 -14.06
CA TYR A 29 12.19 6.50 -13.15
C TYR A 29 11.03 5.83 -13.90
N LYS A 30 10.46 6.50 -14.91
CA LYS A 30 9.42 5.91 -15.77
C LYS A 30 9.96 4.70 -16.54
N GLY A 31 11.23 4.71 -16.91
CA GLY A 31 11.93 3.56 -17.50
C GLY A 31 11.89 2.36 -16.57
N TYR A 32 12.24 2.54 -15.30
CA TYR A 32 12.20 1.48 -14.29
C TYR A 32 10.80 0.97 -13.96
N GLU A 33 9.76 1.81 -14.03
CA GLU A 33 8.38 1.30 -13.90
C GLU A 33 7.97 0.38 -15.06
N ASN A 34 8.63 0.49 -16.22
CA ASN A 34 8.29 -0.24 -17.44
C ASN A 34 9.28 -1.37 -17.78
N GLN A 35 10.40 -1.48 -17.06
CA GLN A 35 11.46 -2.46 -17.29
C GLN A 35 11.84 -3.18 -16.00
N ASP A 36 12.28 -4.44 -16.12
CA ASP A 36 12.61 -5.28 -14.95
C ASP A 36 14.07 -5.17 -14.49
N ASN A 37 14.87 -4.31 -15.13
CA ASN A 37 16.30 -4.20 -14.82
C ASN A 37 16.61 -2.88 -14.11
N ILE A 38 16.76 -2.95 -12.78
CA ILE A 38 17.13 -1.84 -11.91
C ILE A 38 18.52 -2.13 -11.34
N GLU A 39 19.42 -1.16 -11.38
CA GLU A 39 20.75 -1.30 -10.78
C GLU A 39 20.66 -1.52 -9.26
N SER A 40 21.54 -2.37 -8.72
CA SER A 40 21.49 -2.80 -7.32
C SER A 40 21.53 -1.64 -6.32
N GLU A 41 22.34 -0.61 -6.59
CA GLU A 41 22.44 0.56 -5.69
C GLU A 41 21.14 1.38 -5.68
N LEU A 42 20.52 1.55 -6.85
CA LEU A 42 19.27 2.28 -6.98
C LEU A 42 18.11 1.48 -6.36
N LEU A 43 18.13 0.15 -6.53
CA LEU A 43 17.14 -0.75 -5.94
C LEU A 43 17.14 -0.65 -4.41
N GLU A 44 18.31 -0.58 -3.77
CA GLU A 44 18.40 -0.35 -2.33
C GLU A 44 17.84 1.02 -1.91
N LYS A 45 18.11 2.08 -2.68
CA LYS A 45 17.58 3.42 -2.40
C LYS A 45 16.06 3.44 -2.53
N MET A 46 15.52 2.78 -3.55
CA MET A 46 14.07 2.59 -3.72
C MET A 46 13.45 1.80 -2.57
N ALA A 47 14.04 0.67 -2.19
CA ALA A 47 13.57 -0.16 -1.08
C ALA A 47 13.49 0.66 0.22
N LYS A 48 14.53 1.46 0.51
CA LYS A 48 14.55 2.37 1.66
C LYS A 48 13.48 3.46 1.56
N LEU A 49 13.27 4.04 0.38
CA LEU A 49 12.26 5.09 0.16
C LEU A 49 10.84 4.57 0.39
N PHE A 50 10.55 3.37 -0.10
CA PHE A 50 9.22 2.75 0.03
C PHE A 50 9.04 2.01 1.35
N GLY A 51 10.11 1.76 2.12
CA GLY A 51 10.07 1.01 3.37
C GLY A 51 9.79 -0.48 3.17
N VAL A 52 10.31 -1.07 2.10
CA VAL A 52 10.09 -2.47 1.70
C VAL A 52 11.43 -3.17 1.46
N GLU A 53 11.42 -4.49 1.27
CA GLU A 53 12.62 -5.23 0.87
C GLU A 53 12.87 -5.11 -0.64
N THR A 54 14.13 -5.28 -1.06
CA THR A 54 14.50 -5.25 -2.50
C THR A 54 13.80 -6.35 -3.30
N THR A 55 13.51 -7.48 -2.65
CA THR A 55 12.71 -8.61 -3.15
C THR A 55 11.27 -8.23 -3.44
N ASP A 56 10.66 -7.31 -2.68
CA ASP A 56 9.29 -6.86 -2.90
C ASP A 56 9.16 -6.01 -4.18
N ILE A 57 10.24 -5.35 -4.57
CA ILE A 57 10.31 -4.55 -5.80
C ILE A 57 10.54 -5.46 -7.02
N LEU A 58 11.45 -6.43 -6.89
CA LEU A 58 11.80 -7.38 -7.97
C LEU A 58 10.80 -8.52 -8.15
N SER A 59 10.00 -8.82 -7.12
CA SER A 59 9.01 -9.86 -7.21
C SER A 59 7.91 -9.42 -8.18
N ASN A 60 7.91 -10.03 -9.37
CA ASN A 60 6.72 -10.13 -10.20
C ASN A 60 5.74 -11.07 -9.49
N HIS A 61 5.22 -10.66 -8.33
CA HIS A 61 4.07 -11.33 -7.75
C HIS A 61 2.91 -11.12 -8.71
N SER A 62 2.67 -12.17 -9.50
CA SER A 62 1.41 -12.46 -10.16
C SER A 62 0.28 -11.97 -9.27
N SER A 63 -0.59 -11.16 -9.86
CA SER A 63 -1.64 -10.34 -9.26
C SER A 63 -2.73 -11.09 -8.48
N ASP A 64 -2.45 -12.26 -7.94
CA ASP A 64 -3.44 -13.08 -7.27
C ASP A 64 -3.22 -12.98 -5.77
N THR A 65 -4.14 -12.24 -5.16
CA THR A 65 -4.38 -12.11 -3.73
C THR A 65 -3.42 -11.17 -2.99
N LEU A 66 -3.68 -9.86 -3.11
CA LEU A 66 -3.49 -8.99 -1.95
C LEU A 66 -4.35 -9.56 -0.83
N ASP A 67 -3.72 -10.23 0.14
CA ASP A 67 -4.41 -10.66 1.34
C ASP A 67 -4.78 -9.43 2.16
N VAL A 68 -5.97 -8.90 1.88
CA VAL A 68 -6.55 -7.74 2.55
C VAL A 68 -6.69 -7.97 4.06
N SER A 69 -6.68 -9.23 4.51
CA SER A 69 -6.70 -9.57 5.94
C SER A 69 -5.39 -9.23 6.66
N SER A 70 -4.27 -9.13 5.93
CA SER A 70 -2.96 -8.75 6.46
C SER A 70 -2.77 -7.24 6.62
N LEU A 71 -3.71 -6.39 6.13
CA LEU A 71 -3.60 -4.93 6.21
C LEU A 71 -4.01 -4.34 7.57
N GLY A 72 -4.31 -5.17 8.58
CA GLY A 72 -4.52 -4.72 9.96
C GLY A 72 -5.67 -3.72 10.15
N PHE A 73 -6.57 -3.57 9.16
CA PHE A 73 -7.80 -2.86 9.40
C PHE A 73 -8.66 -3.73 10.32
N ALA A 74 -9.02 -3.22 11.50
CA ALA A 74 -10.07 -3.81 12.34
C ALA A 74 -11.39 -3.79 11.55
N ARG A 75 -11.61 -4.82 10.74
CA ARG A 75 -12.73 -4.92 9.79
C ARG A 75 -13.38 -6.29 9.81
N SER A 76 -12.84 -7.25 10.56
CA SER A 76 -13.49 -8.54 10.73
C SER A 76 -14.44 -8.50 11.93
N ASN A 77 -15.50 -9.30 11.90
CA ASN A 77 -16.44 -9.44 13.03
C ASN A 77 -15.72 -9.88 14.32
N SER A 78 -14.57 -10.53 14.19
CA SER A 78 -13.68 -10.90 15.29
C SER A 78 -13.02 -9.72 15.99
N ASP A 79 -12.86 -8.57 15.32
CA ASP A 79 -12.23 -7.38 15.89
C ASP A 79 -13.21 -6.50 16.67
N ILE A 80 -14.51 -6.80 16.61
CA ILE A 80 -15.56 -6.04 17.30
C ILE A 80 -15.52 -6.36 18.79
N THR A 81 -15.06 -5.40 19.59
CA THR A 81 -15.00 -5.54 21.04
C THR A 81 -16.41 -5.49 21.67
N ALA A 82 -16.53 -5.95 22.91
CA ALA A 82 -17.79 -5.83 23.66
C ALA A 82 -18.26 -4.36 23.79
N LYS A 83 -17.31 -3.41 23.82
CA LYS A 83 -17.61 -1.97 23.87
C LYS A 83 -18.27 -1.51 22.57
N ASP A 84 -17.74 -1.97 21.43
CA ASP A 84 -18.27 -1.62 20.11
C ASP A 84 -19.67 -2.21 19.90
N LYS A 85 -19.90 -3.46 20.33
CA LYS A 85 -21.23 -4.10 20.30
C LYS A 85 -22.26 -3.28 21.07
N LYS A 86 -21.89 -2.80 22.26
CA LYS A 86 -22.77 -1.97 23.09
C LYS A 86 -23.08 -0.62 22.44
N ALA A 87 -22.10 0.01 21.79
CA ALA A 87 -22.31 1.26 21.07
C ALA A 87 -23.26 1.06 19.88
N ILE A 88 -23.09 -0.02 19.12
CA ILE A 88 -23.97 -0.38 17.99
C ILE A 88 -25.41 -0.62 18.47
N GLU A 89 -25.60 -1.32 19.59
CA GLU A 89 -26.93 -1.55 20.19
C GLU A 89 -27.64 -0.25 20.59
N ILE A 90 -26.90 0.70 21.17
CA ILE A 90 -27.44 2.03 21.52
C ILE A 90 -27.91 2.75 20.26
N LEU A 91 -27.13 2.74 19.19
CA LEU A 91 -27.48 3.39 17.92
C LEU A 91 -28.73 2.78 17.28
N LEU A 92 -28.84 1.44 17.28
CA LEU A 92 -30.02 0.74 16.77
C LEU A 92 -31.29 1.06 17.57
N ASN A 93 -31.16 1.17 18.89
CA ASN A 93 -32.29 1.55 19.76
C ASN A 93 -32.69 3.00 19.55
N LEU A 94 -31.74 3.94 19.42
CA LEU A 94 -32.07 5.33 19.09
C LEU A 94 -32.81 5.43 17.76
N GLN A 95 -32.37 4.72 16.73
CA GLN A 95 -33.03 4.74 15.43
C GLN A 95 -34.47 4.21 15.48
N ARG A 96 -34.78 3.28 16.40
CA ARG A 96 -36.15 2.81 16.67
C ARG A 96 -37.01 3.79 17.48
N VAL A 97 -36.40 4.68 18.25
CA VAL A 97 -37.15 5.71 19.00
C VAL A 97 -37.50 6.91 18.11
N PHE A 98 -36.69 7.18 17.08
CA PHE A 98 -36.88 8.30 16.16
C PHE A 98 -37.57 7.95 14.84
N ASN A 99 -37.96 6.69 14.63
CA ASN A 99 -38.87 6.23 13.56
C ASN A 99 -40.16 5.68 14.17
#